data_AF-A0A1V4ZM21-F1
#
_entry.id   AF-A0A1V4ZM21-F1
#
_cell.length_a   1.000
_cell.length_b   1.000
_cell.length_c   1.000
_cell.angle_alpha   90.00
_cell.angle_beta   90.00
_cell.angle_gamma   90.00
#
_symmetry.space_group_name_H-M   'P 1'
#
loop_
_entity.id
_entity.type
_entity.pdbx_description
1 polymer ?
#
loop_
_entity_poly.entity_id
_entity_poly.type
_entity_poly.pdbx_seq_one_letter_code
_entity_poly.pdbx_strand_id
1 'polypeptide(L)'
;MTAGESHPPVEKTKEAYTAKMVYQDALAKTVGTGNHKFNTLAGFNAGVTALLAAAAVTTAHGGTVVHDVGGDAFSATLRCHDANGELYMVNFSRDRVTITSYEDDAIRTNVETWADTVAALA
;
A
#
# COMPACT_ATOMS: atom_id res chain seq x y z
N MET A 1 5.98 -30.73 24.68
CA MET A 1 5.81 -30.75 23.22
C MET A 1 4.86 -29.61 22.91
N THR A 2 5.38 -28.44 22.54
CA THR A 2 4.54 -27.28 22.19
C THR A 2 3.91 -27.60 20.85
N ALA A 3 2.63 -27.93 20.83
CA ALA A 3 1.90 -28.17 19.59
C ALA A 3 2.00 -26.90 18.74
N GLY A 4 2.49 -27.03 17.50
CA GLY A 4 2.56 -25.91 16.56
C GLY A 4 1.18 -25.31 16.37
N GLU A 5 1.09 -23.98 16.42
CA GLU A 5 -0.16 -23.27 16.16
C GLU A 5 -0.61 -23.50 14.71
N SER A 6 -1.91 -23.74 14.52
CA SER A 6 -2.50 -23.86 13.19
C SER A 6 -2.63 -22.47 12.59
N HIS A 7 -1.82 -22.17 11.58
CA HIS A 7 -1.90 -20.93 10.81
C HIS A 7 -2.88 -21.08 9.63
N PRO A 8 -3.71 -20.07 9.32
CA PRO A 8 -4.49 -20.05 8.10
C PRO A 8 -3.57 -20.04 6.86
N PRO A 9 -4.04 -20.53 5.70
CA PRO A 9 -3.23 -20.59 4.48
C PRO A 9 -2.71 -19.23 4.01
N VAL A 10 -3.38 -18.14 4.38
CA VAL A 10 -3.00 -16.77 4.03
C VAL A 10 -3.21 -15.86 5.24
N GLU A 11 -2.18 -15.07 5.57
CA GLU A 11 -2.17 -14.10 6.66
C GLU A 11 -1.76 -12.71 6.15
N LYS A 12 -2.54 -11.67 6.49
CA LYS A 12 -2.13 -10.30 6.21
C LYS A 12 -1.05 -9.88 7.20
N THR A 13 0.14 -9.58 6.68
CA THR A 13 1.31 -9.25 7.51
C THR A 13 1.47 -7.75 7.72
N LYS A 14 1.37 -6.97 6.64
CA LYS A 14 1.65 -5.53 6.69
C LYS A 14 0.80 -4.77 5.68
N GLU A 15 0.39 -3.58 6.08
CA GLU A 15 -0.23 -2.59 5.19
C GLU A 15 0.56 -1.28 5.26
N ALA A 16 0.60 -0.56 4.16
CA ALA A 16 1.10 0.81 4.12
C ALA A 16 0.25 1.66 3.18
N TYR A 17 -0.05 2.86 3.65
CA TYR A 17 -0.85 3.85 2.94
C TYR A 17 -0.04 5.13 2.91
N THR A 18 0.30 5.62 1.72
CA THR A 18 1.08 6.85 1.56
C THR A 18 0.20 7.91 0.92
N ALA A 19 -0.11 8.94 1.68
CA ALA A 19 -0.83 10.10 1.19
C ALA A 19 0.12 11.08 0.51
N LYS A 20 -0.27 11.58 -0.67
CA LYS A 20 0.49 12.59 -1.40
C LYS A 20 -0.21 13.94 -1.38
N MET A 21 0.45 14.92 -0.80
CA MET A 21 0.00 16.31 -0.75
C MET A 21 0.80 17.12 -1.74
N VAL A 22 0.11 17.94 -2.54
CA VAL A 22 0.72 18.94 -3.42
C VAL A 22 0.30 20.32 -2.95
N TYR A 23 1.26 21.22 -2.88
CA TYR A 23 1.01 22.62 -2.51
C TYR A 23 1.09 23.44 -3.79
N GLN A 24 0.04 24.21 -4.08
CA GLN A 24 -0.11 24.95 -5.33
C GLN A 24 -0.21 26.45 -5.10
N ASP A 25 0.37 27.25 -5.99
CA ASP A 25 0.18 28.70 -5.98
C ASP A 25 -1.20 29.11 -6.54
N ALA A 26 -1.44 30.42 -6.66
CA ALA A 26 -2.68 30.97 -7.19
C ALA A 26 -2.95 30.62 -8.67
N LEU A 27 -1.95 30.12 -9.40
CA LEU A 27 -2.07 29.67 -10.78
C LEU A 27 -2.15 28.14 -10.89
N ALA A 28 -2.41 27.45 -9.78
CA ALA A 28 -2.41 25.99 -9.67
C ALA A 28 -1.06 25.32 -9.99
N LYS A 29 0.05 26.07 -9.94
CA LYS A 29 1.37 25.50 -10.15
C LYS A 29 1.90 24.91 -8.85
N THR A 30 2.40 23.68 -8.91
CA THR A 30 3.02 23.03 -7.75
C THR A 30 4.24 23.81 -7.28
N VAL A 31 4.20 24.28 -6.03
CA VAL A 31 5.29 24.96 -5.31
C VAL A 31 5.93 24.07 -4.24
N GLY A 32 5.30 22.95 -3.90
CA GLY A 32 5.85 21.98 -2.96
C GLY A 32 5.07 20.66 -2.96
N THR A 33 5.65 19.65 -2.33
CA THR A 33 5.03 18.32 -2.17
C THR A 33 5.31 17.76 -0.78
N GLY A 34 4.38 16.98 -0.23
CA GLY A 34 4.55 16.24 1.01
C GLY A 34 4.06 14.80 0.87
N ASN A 35 4.80 13.84 1.42
CA ASN A 35 4.41 12.44 1.43
C ASN A 35 4.33 11.94 2.88
N HIS A 36 3.20 11.36 3.24
CA HIS A 36 2.95 10.91 4.61
C HIS A 36 2.55 9.44 4.61
N LYS A 37 3.32 8.62 5.33
CA LYS A 37 3.09 7.18 5.41
C LYS A 37 2.33 6.83 6.68
N PHE A 38 1.29 6.02 6.51
CA PHE A 38 0.44 5.48 7.56
C PHE A 38 0.44 3.96 7.48
N ASN A 39 0.31 3.31 8.64
CA ASN A 39 0.28 1.84 8.73
C ASN A 39 -1.15 1.28 8.83
N THR A 40 -2.16 2.15 8.83
CA THR A 40 -3.58 1.76 8.86
C THR A 40 -4.42 2.67 7.96
N LEU A 41 -5.49 2.13 7.37
CA LEU A 41 -6.41 2.91 6.54
C LEU A 41 -7.11 4.01 7.34
N ALA A 42 -7.50 3.72 8.58
CA ALA A 42 -8.12 4.71 9.47
C ALA A 42 -7.16 5.88 9.77
N GLY A 43 -5.88 5.59 10.04
CA GLY A 43 -4.84 6.59 10.25
C GLY A 43 -4.57 7.42 8.99
N PHE A 44 -4.59 6.79 7.81
CA PHE A 44 -4.51 7.48 6.53
C PHE A 44 -5.65 8.48 6.34
N ASN A 45 -6.91 8.05 6.50
CA ASN A 45 -8.07 8.92 6.30
C ASN A 45 -8.08 10.12 7.27
N ALA A 46 -7.81 9.86 8.55
CA ALA A 46 -7.71 10.91 9.56
C ALA A 46 -6.51 11.83 9.31
N GLY A 47 -5.37 11.26 8.92
CA GLY A 47 -4.14 11.98 8.62
C GLY A 47 -4.26 12.91 7.42
N VAL A 48 -4.88 12.46 6.33
CA VAL A 48 -5.18 13.29 5.16
C VAL A 48 -6.02 14.50 5.56
N THR A 49 -7.08 14.28 6.35
CA THR A 49 -7.95 15.37 6.82
C THR A 49 -7.17 16.36 7.68
N ALA A 50 -6.31 15.87 8.58
CA ALA A 50 -5.46 16.72 9.42
C ALA A 50 -4.42 17.50 8.61
N LEU A 51 -3.82 16.89 7.58
CA LEU A 51 -2.84 17.55 6.69
C LEU A 51 -3.48 18.65 5.85
N LEU A 52 -4.69 18.41 5.33
CA LEU A 52 -5.45 19.44 4.62
C LEU A 52 -5.84 20.62 5.52
N ALA A 53 -6.04 20.37 6.82
CA ALA A 53 -6.31 21.42 7.82
C ALA A 53 -5.04 22.07 8.40
N ALA A 54 -3.84 21.59 8.06
CA ALA A 54 -2.58 22.06 8.63
C ALA A 54 -2.15 23.41 8.02
N ALA A 55 -2.76 24.49 8.48
CA ALA A 55 -2.53 25.84 7.98
C ALA A 55 -1.05 26.27 8.06
N ALA A 56 -0.35 25.93 9.15
CA ALA A 56 1.06 26.29 9.31
C ALA A 56 1.98 25.68 8.22
N VAL A 57 1.74 24.41 7.87
CA VAL A 57 2.50 23.71 6.82
C VAL A 57 2.16 24.30 5.45
N THR A 58 0.88 24.55 5.21
CA THR A 58 0.38 25.17 3.98
C THR A 58 0.99 26.56 3.75
N THR A 59 1.02 27.41 4.78
CA THR A 59 1.67 28.72 4.74
C THR A 59 3.18 28.61 4.54
N ALA A 60 3.85 27.63 5.16
CA ALA A 60 5.29 27.42 4.98
C ALA A 60 5.67 27.07 3.54
N HIS A 61 4.79 26.36 2.81
CA HIS A 61 4.95 26.09 1.38
C HIS A 61 4.53 27.26 0.48
N GLY A 62 3.90 28.31 1.02
CA GLY A 62 3.48 29.50 0.26
C GLY A 62 2.35 29.24 -0.74
N GLY A 63 1.50 28.24 -0.50
CA GLY A 63 0.45 27.84 -1.43
C GLY A 63 -0.80 27.30 -0.73
N THR A 64 -1.69 26.69 -1.50
CA THR A 64 -2.86 25.93 -1.02
C THR A 64 -2.54 24.44 -1.11
N VAL A 65 -2.84 23.70 -0.04
CA VAL A 65 -2.67 22.24 -0.04
C VAL A 65 -3.81 21.57 -0.80
N VAL A 66 -3.46 20.60 -1.63
CA VAL A 66 -4.37 19.74 -2.38
C VAL A 66 -3.93 18.30 -2.18
N HIS A 67 -4.89 17.41 -1.93
CA HIS A 67 -4.63 15.98 -1.86
C HIS A 67 -4.58 15.39 -3.27
N ASP A 68 -3.40 14.92 -3.68
CA ASP A 68 -3.18 14.21 -4.94
C ASP A 68 -3.57 12.73 -4.80
N VAL A 69 -4.88 12.46 -4.83
CA VAL A 69 -5.44 11.09 -4.74
C VAL A 69 -4.89 10.16 -5.82
N GLY A 70 -4.56 10.72 -7.00
CA GLY A 70 -3.94 9.97 -8.10
C GLY A 70 -2.52 9.51 -7.78
N GLY A 71 -1.79 10.27 -6.96
CA GLY A 71 -0.44 9.97 -6.53
C GLY A 71 -0.34 9.25 -5.17
N ASP A 72 -1.45 8.91 -4.54
CA ASP A 72 -1.45 8.05 -3.35
C ASP A 72 -0.96 6.64 -3.70
N ALA A 73 -0.19 6.07 -2.77
CA ALA A 73 0.35 4.72 -2.91
C ALA A 73 -0.14 3.83 -1.77
N PHE A 74 -0.71 2.68 -2.15
CA PHE A 74 -1.18 1.66 -1.23
C PHE A 74 -0.40 0.38 -1.47
N SER A 75 -0.02 -0.30 -0.39
CA SER A 75 0.59 -1.61 -0.47
C SER A 75 0.14 -2.51 0.67
N ALA A 76 -0.05 -3.79 0.36
CA ALA A 76 -0.34 -4.82 1.33
C ALA A 76 0.56 -6.03 1.09
N THR A 77 1.10 -6.60 2.16
CA THR A 77 1.90 -7.81 2.11
C THR A 77 1.16 -8.93 2.83
N LEU A 78 0.91 -10.02 2.09
CA LEU A 78 0.36 -11.26 2.60
C LEU A 78 1.48 -12.28 2.75
N ARG A 79 1.40 -13.07 3.82
CA ARG A 79 2.19 -14.28 4.02
C ARG A 79 1.31 -15.46 3.66
N CYS A 80 1.79 -16.30 2.75
CA CYS A 80 1.05 -17.43 2.21
C CYS A 80 1.79 -18.72 2.52
N HIS A 81 1.02 -19.76 2.80
CA HIS A 81 1.48 -21.10 3.10
C HIS A 81 0.97 -22.01 1.99
N ASP A 82 1.90 -22.59 1.22
CA ASP A 82 1.55 -23.54 0.18
C ASP A 82 1.25 -24.93 0.77
N ALA A 83 0.51 -25.75 0.03
CA ALA A 83 0.20 -27.13 0.41
C ALA A 83 1.46 -28.01 0.51
N ASN A 84 2.54 -27.66 -0.18
CA ASN A 84 3.85 -28.31 -0.08
C ASN A 84 4.61 -27.96 1.23
N GLY A 85 4.09 -27.04 2.05
CA GLY A 85 4.68 -26.58 3.32
C GLY A 85 5.58 -25.34 3.19
N GLU A 86 5.75 -24.82 1.99
CA GLU A 86 6.56 -23.63 1.71
C GLU A 86 5.85 -22.34 2.13
N LEU A 87 6.65 -21.34 2.52
CA LEU A 87 6.15 -20.01 2.85
C LEU A 87 6.66 -18.98 1.86
N TYR A 88 5.74 -18.28 1.23
CA TYR A 88 6.04 -17.20 0.31
C TYR A 88 5.29 -15.93 0.71
N MET A 89 5.73 -14.78 0.20
CA MET A 89 5.03 -13.51 0.40
C MET A 89 4.45 -13.00 -0.91
N VAL A 90 3.21 -12.51 -0.85
CA VAL A 90 2.56 -11.81 -1.96
C VAL A 90 2.41 -10.35 -1.55
N ASN A 91 3.06 -9.47 -2.30
CA ASN A 91 2.99 -8.03 -2.07
C ASN A 91 2.18 -7.37 -3.19
N PHE A 92 1.12 -6.70 -2.79
CA PHE A 92 0.27 -5.87 -3.63
C PHE A 92 0.79 -4.44 -3.57
N SER A 93 0.94 -3.84 -4.74
CA SER A 93 1.15 -2.41 -4.95
C SER A 93 0.13 -1.91 -5.96
N ARG A 94 0.07 -0.59 -6.19
CA ARG A 94 -0.95 0.07 -7.03
C ARG A 94 -1.08 -0.54 -8.43
N ASP A 95 0.03 -0.94 -9.01
CA ASP A 95 0.18 -1.32 -10.42
C ASP A 95 0.81 -2.70 -10.61
N ARG A 96 1.10 -3.41 -9.51
CA ARG A 96 1.83 -4.68 -9.58
C ARG A 96 1.57 -5.56 -8.37
N VAL A 97 1.51 -6.86 -8.64
CA VAL A 97 1.66 -7.92 -7.65
C VAL A 97 3.05 -8.52 -7.77
N THR A 98 3.76 -8.66 -6.65
CA THR A 98 5.09 -9.28 -6.61
C THR A 98 5.10 -10.43 -5.62
N ILE A 99 5.73 -11.53 -6.00
CA ILE A 99 5.89 -12.71 -5.14
C ILE A 99 7.36 -12.83 -4.76
N THR A 100 7.64 -13.12 -3.50
CA THR A 100 9.00 -13.28 -2.98
C THR A 100 9.10 -14.49 -2.08
N SER A 101 10.33 -14.99 -1.89
CA SER A 101 10.63 -16.14 -1.01
C SER A 101 9.98 -17.44 -1.44
N TYR A 102 9.64 -17.58 -2.73
CA TYR A 102 9.22 -18.85 -3.30
C TYR A 102 10.42 -19.61 -3.89
N GLU A 103 10.40 -20.93 -3.81
CA GLU A 103 11.37 -21.88 -4.38
C GLU A 103 10.72 -22.70 -5.50
N ASP A 104 9.46 -23.10 -5.34
CA ASP A 104 8.71 -23.83 -6.37
C ASP A 104 8.11 -22.89 -7.43
N ASP A 105 8.49 -23.06 -8.70
CA ASP A 105 7.93 -22.31 -9.83
C ASP A 105 6.42 -22.54 -9.99
N ALA A 106 5.87 -23.67 -9.50
CA ALA A 106 4.44 -23.92 -9.50
C ALA A 106 3.67 -22.88 -8.66
N ILE A 107 4.27 -22.36 -7.58
CA ILE A 107 3.68 -21.29 -6.75
C ILE A 107 3.52 -20.02 -7.60
N ARG A 108 4.54 -19.65 -8.37
CA ARG A 108 4.46 -18.49 -9.27
C ARG A 108 3.32 -18.68 -10.27
N THR A 109 3.27 -19.82 -10.95
CA THR A 109 2.23 -20.10 -11.96
C THR A 109 0.81 -20.06 -11.37
N ASN A 110 0.62 -20.59 -10.16
CA ASN A 110 -0.68 -20.57 -9.49
C ASN A 110 -1.12 -19.14 -9.14
N VAL A 111 -0.20 -18.32 -8.63
CA VAL A 111 -0.51 -16.92 -8.28
C VAL A 111 -0.74 -16.07 -9.54
N GLU A 112 0.03 -16.28 -10.61
CA GLU A 112 -0.20 -15.63 -11.91
C GLU A 112 -1.59 -15.99 -12.46
N THR A 113 -1.91 -17.28 -12.52
CA THR A 113 -3.22 -17.76 -12.99
C THR A 113 -4.36 -17.17 -12.17
N TRP A 114 -4.20 -17.09 -10.85
CA TRP A 114 -5.18 -16.44 -9.98
C TRP A 114 -5.29 -14.94 -10.27
N ALA A 115 -4.16 -14.22 -10.38
CA ALA A 115 -4.13 -12.79 -10.61
C ALA A 115 -4.85 -12.42 -11.92
N ASP A 116 -4.69 -13.21 -12.97
CA ASP A 116 -5.39 -13.05 -14.26
C ASP A 116 -6.92 -13.16 -14.14
N THR A 117 -7.44 -13.86 -13.14
CA THR A 117 -8.90 -13.95 -12.88
C THR A 117 -9.45 -12.74 -12.13
N VAL A 118 -8.60 -11.94 -11.50
CA VAL A 118 -9.02 -10.80 -10.69
C VAL A 118 -8.96 -9.53 -11.54
N ALA A 119 -10.10 -9.15 -12.13
CA ALA A 119 -10.20 -7.96 -12.99
C ALA A 119 -9.73 -6.65 -12.33
N ALA A 120 -9.74 -6.56 -10.99
CA ALA A 120 -9.23 -5.40 -10.26
C ALA A 120 -7.68 -5.31 -10.22
N LEU A 121 -6.97 -6.37 -10.64
CA LEU A 121 -5.52 -6.44 -10.73
C LEU A 121 -5.00 -6.33 -12.18
N ALA A 122 -5.91 -6.24 -13.16
CA ALA A 122 -5.60 -6.14 -14.60
C ALA A 122 -5.27 -4.72 -15.05
#